data_AF-A0A0W0VBI4-F1
#
_entry.id   AF-A0A0W0VBI4-F1
#
_cell.length_a   1.000
_cell.length_b   1.000
_cell.length_c   1.000
_cell.angle_alpha   90.00
_cell.angle_beta   90.00
_cell.angle_gamma   90.00
#
_symmetry.space_group_name_H-M   'P 1'
#
loop_
_entity.id
_entity.type
_entity.pdbx_description
1 polymer ?
#
loop_
_entity_poly.entity_id
_entity_poly.type
_entity_poly.pdbx_seq_one_letter_code
_entity_poly.pdbx_strand_id
1 'polypeptide(L)'
;MLDLQLSYLTGSAEVVSNHLMGDDTNPRKRRSIGQMFFKPYESKKEFIFCARHTFTPLALWGMTLIDPVGMAVYALGLTAFATGIMLGGLLGYCFTGDRLIPAFCLHASLKIMSILGQGILDMLVLPLSLVIMTTRGISTGLQSAGIYDYDKPAEPVLTSEINMQPI
;
A
#
# COMPACT_ATOMS: atom_id res chain seq x y z
N MET A 1 3.56 -5.46 -11.47
CA MET A 1 4.03 -5.13 -10.10
C MET A 1 3.27 -3.95 -9.47
N LEU A 2 2.26 -3.37 -10.12
CA LEU A 2 1.40 -2.34 -9.53
C LEU A 2 0.35 -2.92 -8.54
N ASP A 3 -0.03 -4.19 -8.72
CA ASP A 3 -1.12 -4.82 -7.97
C ASP A 3 -0.84 -5.03 -6.47
N LEU A 4 0.45 -5.08 -6.08
CA LEU A 4 0.83 -5.42 -4.70
C LEU A 4 0.55 -4.30 -3.70
N GLN A 5 0.39 -3.04 -4.15
CA GLN A 5 0.09 -1.93 -3.25
C GLN A 5 -1.39 -1.55 -3.23
N LEU A 6 -2.10 -1.56 -4.35
CA LEU A 6 -3.57 -1.38 -4.29
C LEU A 6 -4.27 -2.50 -3.51
N SER A 7 -3.61 -3.65 -3.37
CA SER A 7 -4.13 -4.77 -2.61
C SER A 7 -4.21 -4.52 -1.10
N TYR A 8 -3.36 -3.67 -0.51
CA TYR A 8 -3.45 -3.30 0.91
C TYR A 8 -4.68 -2.42 1.17
N LEU A 9 -4.95 -1.47 0.26
CA LEU A 9 -6.12 -0.59 0.33
C LEU A 9 -7.41 -1.39 0.20
N THR A 10 -7.41 -2.32 -0.75
CA THR A 10 -8.61 -3.08 -1.10
C THR A 10 -8.79 -4.37 -0.29
N GLY A 11 -7.81 -4.70 0.57
CA GLY A 11 -7.76 -5.96 1.30
C GLY A 11 -7.77 -7.20 0.40
N SER A 12 -7.29 -7.07 -0.84
CA SER A 12 -7.20 -8.19 -1.80
C SER A 12 -5.90 -8.98 -1.68
N ALA A 13 -5.02 -8.59 -0.75
CA ALA A 13 -3.84 -9.34 -0.37
C ALA A 13 -3.90 -9.70 1.12
N GLU A 14 -3.59 -10.95 1.43
CA GLU A 14 -3.34 -11.41 2.79
C GLU A 14 -1.84 -11.46 3.03
N VAL A 15 -1.39 -10.85 4.12
CA VAL A 15 0.03 -10.71 4.45
C VAL A 15 0.52 -11.95 5.19
N VAL A 16 1.39 -12.73 4.54
CA VAL A 16 1.98 -13.95 5.09
C VAL A 16 3.19 -13.62 5.97
N SER A 17 4.08 -12.76 5.46
CA SER A 17 5.31 -12.33 6.13
C SER A 17 5.60 -10.87 5.84
N ASN A 18 6.24 -10.19 6.79
CA ASN A 18 6.75 -8.83 6.59
C ASN A 18 8.27 -8.87 6.58
N HIS A 19 8.92 -8.39 5.52
CA HIS A 19 10.36 -8.16 5.53
C HIS A 19 10.68 -6.67 5.38
N LEU A 20 11.94 -6.30 5.53
CA LEU A 20 12.36 -4.89 5.41
C LEU A 20 12.26 -4.38 3.96
N MET A 21 12.50 -5.27 2.99
CA MET A 21 12.67 -4.94 1.56
C MET A 21 11.55 -5.51 0.67
N GLY A 22 10.52 -6.12 1.26
CA GLY A 22 9.41 -6.72 0.53
C GLY A 22 8.55 -7.60 1.44
N ASP A 23 7.23 -7.54 1.26
CA ASP A 23 6.29 -8.32 2.06
C ASP A 23 5.76 -9.48 1.22
N ASP A 24 5.61 -10.66 1.83
CA ASP A 24 5.02 -11.81 1.13
C ASP A 24 3.52 -11.77 1.30
N THR A 25 2.80 -11.76 0.18
CA THR A 25 1.34 -11.69 0.17
C THR A 25 0.73 -12.80 -0.65
N ASN A 26 -0.36 -13.38 -0.14
CA ASN A 26 -1.22 -14.27 -0.91
C ASN A 26 -2.43 -13.51 -1.45
N PRO A 27 -2.86 -13.77 -2.70
CA PRO A 27 -4.06 -13.16 -3.24
C PRO A 27 -5.30 -13.65 -2.47
N ARG A 28 -6.22 -12.72 -2.19
CA ARG A 28 -7.46 -12.96 -1.47
C ARG A 28 -8.62 -12.24 -2.15
N LYS A 29 -9.84 -12.72 -1.90
CA LYS A 29 -11.07 -12.01 -2.29
C LYS A 29 -11.06 -10.58 -1.74
N ARG A 30 -11.22 -9.61 -2.64
CA ARG A 30 -11.32 -8.18 -2.32
C ARG A 30 -12.41 -7.94 -1.27
N ARG A 31 -12.12 -7.07 -0.29
CA ARG A 31 -13.08 -6.66 0.73
C ARG A 31 -14.15 -5.74 0.12
N SER A 32 -15.34 -5.73 0.70
CA SER A 32 -16.33 -4.70 0.36
C SER A 32 -15.85 -3.32 0.81
N ILE A 33 -16.43 -2.24 0.27
CA ILE A 33 -16.04 -0.87 0.63
C ILE A 33 -16.15 -0.65 2.15
N GLY A 34 -17.27 -1.06 2.77
CA GLY A 34 -17.43 -0.96 4.22
C GLY A 34 -16.38 -1.76 5.00
N GLN A 35 -16.00 -2.95 4.50
CA GLN A 35 -14.95 -3.76 5.09
C GLN A 35 -13.54 -3.16 4.88
N MET A 36 -13.31 -2.37 3.83
CA MET A 36 -12.04 -1.68 3.64
C MET A 36 -11.84 -0.60 4.72
N PHE A 37 -12.87 0.15 5.09
CA PHE A 37 -12.73 1.24 6.06
C PHE A 37 -12.91 0.79 7.50
N PHE A 38 -13.85 -0.10 7.78
CA PHE A 38 -14.28 -0.34 9.15
C PHE A 38 -13.94 -1.73 9.69
N LYS A 39 -13.57 -2.68 8.82
CA LYS A 39 -13.17 -4.00 9.31
C LYS A 39 -11.83 -3.89 10.05
N PRO A 40 -11.75 -4.34 11.31
CA PRO A 40 -10.52 -4.38 12.08
C PRO A 40 -9.37 -5.11 11.35
N TYR A 41 -8.14 -4.84 11.74
CA TYR A 41 -6.98 -5.62 11.28
C TYR A 41 -7.09 -7.07 11.79
N GLU A 42 -6.94 -8.03 10.88
CA GLU A 42 -7.03 -9.46 11.19
C GLU A 42 -5.74 -9.96 11.86
N SER A 43 -4.63 -9.27 11.64
CA SER A 43 -3.35 -9.59 12.27
C SER A 43 -2.46 -8.37 12.45
N LYS A 44 -1.47 -8.48 13.36
CA LYS A 44 -0.39 -7.49 13.50
C LYS A 44 0.40 -7.29 12.21
N LYS A 45 0.53 -8.34 11.39
CA LYS A 45 1.24 -8.28 10.11
C LYS A 45 0.52 -7.37 9.12
N GLU A 46 -0.80 -7.52 9.02
CA GLU A 46 -1.66 -6.67 8.20
C GLU A 46 -1.59 -5.20 8.62
N PHE A 47 -1.60 -4.94 9.93
CA PHE A 47 -1.42 -3.59 10.46
C PHE A 47 -0.08 -2.98 10.04
N ILE A 48 1.04 -3.68 10.24
CA ILE A 48 2.38 -3.21 9.86
C ILE A 48 2.47 -2.95 8.36
N PHE A 49 1.91 -3.84 7.54
CA PHE A 49 1.88 -3.70 6.09
C PHE A 49 1.12 -2.42 5.67
N CYS A 50 -0.11 -2.24 6.16
CA CYS A 50 -0.91 -1.05 5.88
C CYS A 50 -0.24 0.24 6.41
N ALA A 51 0.37 0.17 7.59
CA ALA A 51 1.11 1.28 8.19
C ALA A 51 2.30 1.69 7.34
N ARG A 52 3.11 0.75 6.87
CA ARG A 52 4.28 1.05 6.03
C ARG A 52 3.88 1.75 4.73
N HIS A 53 2.84 1.26 4.07
CA HIS A 53 2.35 1.84 2.81
C HIS A 53 1.54 3.14 2.99
N THR A 54 1.30 3.58 4.23
CA THR A 54 0.66 4.88 4.53
C THR A 54 1.67 5.88 5.09
N PHE A 55 2.50 5.47 6.04
CA PHE A 55 3.47 6.35 6.70
C PHE A 55 4.68 6.68 5.83
N THR A 56 5.16 5.75 5.00
CA THR A 56 6.31 6.02 4.12
C THR A 56 5.97 7.16 3.13
N PRO A 57 4.86 7.08 2.36
CA PRO A 57 4.49 8.20 1.51
C PRO A 57 4.15 9.47 2.29
N LEU A 58 3.52 9.37 3.47
CA LEU A 58 3.27 10.54 4.31
C LEU A 58 4.57 11.27 4.71
N ALA A 59 5.59 10.50 5.10
CA ALA A 59 6.89 11.04 5.47
C ALA A 59 7.60 11.68 4.26
N LEU A 60 7.56 11.03 3.10
CA LEU A 60 8.06 11.62 1.85
C LEU A 60 7.32 12.92 1.49
N TRP A 61 6.01 12.99 1.75
CA TRP A 61 5.23 14.19 1.47
C TRP A 61 5.62 15.33 2.41
N GLY A 62 5.79 15.02 3.70
CA GLY A 62 6.32 15.94 4.70
C GLY A 62 7.70 16.47 4.33
N MET A 63 8.62 15.60 3.89
CA MET A 63 9.94 16.02 3.41
C MET A 63 9.85 16.93 2.18
N THR A 64 8.93 16.66 1.26
CA THR A 64 8.71 17.50 0.07
C THR A 64 8.20 18.90 0.42
N LEU A 65 7.43 19.04 1.51
CA LEU A 65 7.00 20.36 1.99
C LEU A 65 8.12 21.13 2.69
N ILE A 66 9.03 20.42 3.38
CA ILE A 66 10.13 21.04 4.12
C ILE A 66 11.26 21.46 3.18
N ASP A 67 11.66 20.60 2.25
CA ASP A 67 12.73 20.85 1.28
C ASP A 67 12.34 20.33 -0.12
N PRO A 68 11.55 21.11 -0.88
CA PRO A 68 11.11 20.71 -2.22
C PRO A 68 12.28 20.60 -3.21
N VAL A 69 13.34 21.39 -3.02
CA VAL A 69 14.51 21.40 -3.92
C VAL A 69 15.34 20.14 -3.67
N GLY A 70 15.64 19.81 -2.42
CA GLY A 70 16.36 18.58 -2.08
C GLY A 70 15.64 17.33 -2.57
N MET A 71 14.31 17.28 -2.45
CA MET A 71 13.51 16.17 -2.97
C MET A 71 13.52 16.09 -4.50
N ALA A 72 13.48 17.23 -5.20
CA ALA A 72 13.63 17.26 -6.65
C ALA A 72 15.01 16.77 -7.10
N VAL A 73 16.08 17.23 -6.43
CA VAL A 73 17.45 16.78 -6.69
C VAL A 73 17.60 15.28 -6.42
N TYR A 74 16.99 14.76 -5.35
CA TYR A 74 16.99 13.33 -5.05
C TYR A 74 16.31 12.50 -6.14
N ALA A 75 15.11 12.91 -6.58
CA ALA A 75 14.39 12.23 -7.66
C ALA A 75 15.18 12.25 -8.97
N LEU A 76 15.71 13.42 -9.35
CA LEU A 76 16.57 13.56 -10.54
C LEU A 76 17.83 12.69 -10.41
N GLY A 77 18.48 12.68 -9.26
CA GLY A 77 19.66 11.85 -8.99
C GLY A 77 19.39 10.36 -9.15
N LEU A 78 18.27 9.86 -8.63
CA LEU A 78 17.85 8.46 -8.80
C LEU A 78 17.57 8.11 -10.27
N THR A 79 16.86 8.99 -11.00
CA THR A 79 16.61 8.76 -12.43
C THR A 79 17.91 8.78 -13.23
N ALA A 80 18.80 9.73 -12.97
CA ALA A 80 20.11 9.81 -13.60
C ALA A 80 20.94 8.55 -13.31
N PHE A 81 20.93 8.07 -12.07
CA PHE A 81 21.61 6.84 -11.68
C PHE A 81 21.04 5.60 -12.40
N ALA A 82 19.72 5.46 -12.45
CA ALA A 82 19.08 4.38 -13.20
C ALA A 82 19.43 4.42 -14.69
N THR A 83 19.37 5.60 -15.31
CA THR A 83 19.79 5.76 -16.71
C THR A 83 21.27 5.46 -16.92
N GLY A 84 22.13 5.81 -15.95
CA GLY A 84 23.56 5.52 -15.97
C GLY A 84 23.86 4.02 -15.90
N ILE A 85 23.15 3.26 -15.05
CA ILE A 85 23.24 1.80 -15.00
C ILE A 85 22.83 1.19 -16.34
N MET A 86 21.72 1.65 -16.91
CA MET A 86 21.24 1.17 -18.21
C MET A 86 22.27 1.45 -19.32
N LEU A 87 22.82 2.67 -19.36
CA LEU A 87 23.82 3.06 -20.35
C LEU A 87 25.12 2.26 -20.18
N GLY A 88 25.56 2.05 -18.94
CA GLY A 88 26.74 1.23 -18.62
C GLY A 88 26.58 -0.23 -19.04
N GLY A 89 25.38 -0.81 -18.83
CA GLY A 89 25.07 -2.16 -19.32
C GLY A 89 25.06 -2.25 -20.85
N LEU A 90 24.54 -1.23 -21.53
CA LEU A 90 24.53 -1.14 -22.99
C LEU A 90 25.94 -1.04 -23.56
N LEU A 91 26.78 -0.18 -22.99
CA LEU A 91 28.19 -0.04 -23.37
C LEU A 91 28.95 -1.34 -23.11
N GLY A 92 28.75 -1.97 -21.94
CA GLY A 92 29.34 -3.26 -21.61
C GLY A 92 29.01 -4.34 -22.64
N TYR A 93 27.77 -4.39 -23.13
CA TYR A 93 27.37 -5.28 -24.23
C TYR A 93 28.12 -4.97 -25.53
N CYS A 94 28.25 -3.70 -25.91
CA CYS A 94 28.99 -3.31 -27.11
C CYS A 94 30.46 -3.72 -27.08
N PHE A 95 31.11 -3.73 -25.91
CA PHE A 95 32.54 -4.07 -25.79
C PHE A 95 32.82 -5.55 -25.56
N THR A 96 31.92 -6.28 -24.90
CA THR A 96 32.16 -7.68 -24.51
C THR A 96 31.32 -8.70 -25.28
N GLY A 97 30.22 -8.25 -25.92
CA GLY A 97 29.24 -9.13 -26.57
C GLY A 97 28.40 -9.97 -25.60
N ASP A 98 28.63 -9.84 -24.28
CA ASP A 98 27.94 -10.63 -23.26
C ASP A 98 26.52 -10.08 -23.00
N ARG A 99 25.52 -10.93 -23.24
CA ARG A 99 24.09 -10.61 -23.10
C ARG A 99 23.61 -10.61 -21.65
N LEU A 100 24.36 -11.19 -20.71
CA LEU A 100 23.96 -11.26 -19.30
C LEU A 100 24.06 -9.91 -18.60
N ILE A 101 25.12 -9.15 -18.89
CA ILE A 101 25.38 -7.82 -18.31
C ILE A 101 24.26 -6.80 -18.62
N PRO A 102 23.84 -6.60 -19.88
CA PRO A 102 22.75 -5.67 -20.18
C PRO A 102 21.40 -6.13 -19.60
N ALA A 103 21.13 -7.44 -19.55
CA ALA A 103 19.90 -7.95 -18.95
C ALA A 103 19.84 -7.66 -17.44
N PHE A 104 20.95 -7.84 -16.72
CA PHE A 104 21.05 -7.49 -15.31
C PHE A 104 20.88 -5.97 -15.09
N CYS A 105 21.61 -5.15 -15.84
CA CYS A 105 21.53 -3.69 -15.74
C CYS A 105 20.13 -3.15 -16.08
N LEU A 106 19.48 -3.72 -17.09
CA LEU A 106 18.09 -3.38 -17.45
C LEU A 106 17.14 -3.74 -16.29
N HIS A 107 17.27 -4.94 -15.72
CA HIS A 107 16.43 -5.37 -14.61
C HIS A 107 16.62 -4.49 -13.37
N ALA A 108 17.86 -4.14 -13.04
CA ALA A 108 18.19 -3.22 -11.95
C ALA A 108 17.59 -1.82 -12.19
N SER A 109 17.73 -1.29 -13.40
CA SER A 109 17.19 0.03 -13.76
C SER A 109 15.66 0.06 -13.71
N LEU A 110 15.00 -0.99 -14.24
CA LEU A 110 13.54 -1.14 -14.17
C LEU A 110 13.07 -1.24 -12.71
N LYS A 111 13.82 -1.92 -11.83
CA LYS A 111 13.49 -1.99 -10.41
C LYS A 111 13.54 -0.61 -9.74
N ILE A 112 14.57 0.19 -10.03
CA ILE A 112 14.69 1.56 -9.51
C ILE A 112 13.54 2.45 -10.02
N MET A 113 13.26 2.40 -11.32
CA MET A 113 12.17 3.16 -11.92
C MET A 113 10.80 2.72 -11.39
N SER A 114 10.63 1.41 -11.13
CA SER A 114 9.41 0.89 -10.50
C SER A 114 9.25 1.45 -9.09
N ILE A 115 10.32 1.57 -8.30
CA ILE A 115 10.25 2.15 -6.94
C ILE A 115 9.82 3.62 -7.00
N LEU A 116 10.39 4.41 -7.93
CA LEU A 116 10.00 5.81 -8.14
C LEU A 116 8.54 5.94 -8.57
N GLY A 117 8.12 5.16 -9.58
CA GLY A 117 6.73 5.16 -10.05
C GLY A 117 5.76 4.72 -8.95
N GLN A 118 6.17 3.76 -8.13
CA GLN A 118 5.39 3.31 -6.99
C GLN A 118 5.23 4.40 -5.93
N GLY A 119 6.30 5.15 -5.62
CA GLY A 119 6.23 6.28 -4.70
C GLY A 119 5.26 7.37 -5.15
N ILE A 120 5.17 7.63 -6.46
CA ILE A 120 4.19 8.57 -7.02
C ILE A 120 2.76 8.06 -6.84
N LEU A 121 2.52 6.78 -7.12
CA LEU A 121 1.19 6.18 -6.92
C LEU A 121 0.77 6.19 -5.45
N ASP A 122 1.70 5.84 -4.55
CA ASP A 122 1.49 5.90 -3.10
C ASP A 122 1.12 7.31 -2.63
N MET A 123 1.76 8.35 -3.20
CA MET A 123 1.38 9.75 -2.94
C MET A 123 -0.04 10.09 -3.41
N LEU A 124 -0.44 9.59 -4.58
CA LEU A 124 -1.77 9.85 -5.14
C LEU A 124 -2.88 9.17 -4.31
N VAL A 125 -2.61 7.98 -3.78
CA VAL A 125 -3.57 7.25 -2.95
C VAL A 125 -3.46 7.58 -1.46
N LEU A 126 -2.50 8.41 -1.06
CA LEU A 126 -2.23 8.77 0.34
C LEU A 126 -3.47 9.28 1.12
N PRO A 127 -4.33 10.15 0.55
CA PRO A 127 -5.52 10.61 1.28
C PRO A 127 -6.45 9.45 1.62
N LEU A 128 -6.61 8.51 0.69
CA LEU A 128 -7.45 7.33 0.87
C LEU A 128 -6.82 6.36 1.88
N SER A 129 -5.51 6.15 1.81
CA SER A 129 -4.79 5.26 2.73
C SER A 129 -4.83 5.78 4.17
N LEU A 130 -4.72 7.10 4.37
CA LEU A 130 -4.86 7.74 5.68
C LEU A 130 -6.25 7.53 6.29
N VAL A 131 -7.31 7.73 5.50
CA VAL A 131 -8.67 7.50 5.98
C VAL A 131 -8.86 6.04 6.35
N ILE A 132 -8.47 5.10 5.48
CA ILE A 132 -8.57 3.67 5.76
C ILE A 132 -7.79 3.31 7.03
N MET A 133 -6.55 3.78 7.17
CA MET A 133 -5.72 3.45 8.31
C MET A 133 -6.29 3.99 9.62
N THR A 134 -6.81 5.21 9.62
CA THR A 134 -7.43 5.83 10.81
C THR A 134 -8.73 5.15 11.18
N THR A 135 -9.65 4.93 10.22
CA THR A 135 -10.94 4.29 10.51
C THR A 135 -10.75 2.85 10.99
N ARG A 136 -9.86 2.09 10.33
CA ARG A 136 -9.56 0.71 10.76
C ARG A 136 -8.82 0.65 12.09
N GLY A 137 -7.91 1.58 12.33
CA GLY A 137 -7.19 1.71 13.60
C GLY A 137 -8.15 1.97 14.77
N ILE A 138 -9.11 2.88 14.57
CA ILE A 138 -10.18 3.14 15.54
C ILE A 138 -11.04 1.88 15.73
N SER A 139 -11.49 1.22 14.66
CA SER A 139 -12.26 -0.02 14.75
C SER A 139 -11.51 -1.12 15.53
N THR A 140 -10.21 -1.29 15.27
CA THR A 140 -9.37 -2.26 15.99
C THR A 140 -9.22 -1.89 17.47
N GLY A 141 -9.08 -0.60 17.79
CA GLY A 141 -9.05 -0.12 19.19
C GLY A 141 -10.37 -0.32 19.92
N LEU A 142 -11.50 -0.06 19.26
CA LEU A 142 -12.83 -0.27 19.83
C LEU A 142 -13.14 -1.75 20.03
N GLN A 143 -12.67 -2.61 19.11
CA GLN A 143 -12.82 -4.07 19.24
C GLN A 143 -11.95 -4.64 20.35
N SER A 144 -10.71 -4.16 20.50
CA SER A 144 -9.84 -4.61 21.59
C SER A 144 -10.31 -4.12 22.96
N ALA A 145 -11.00 -2.98 23.02
CA ALA A 145 -11.65 -2.48 24.23
C ALA A 145 -13.00 -3.17 24.57
N GLY A 146 -13.50 -4.05 23.68
CA GLY A 146 -14.79 -4.74 23.87
C GLY A 146 -16.01 -3.85 23.68
N ILE A 147 -15.85 -2.65 23.11
CA ILE A 147 -16.94 -1.67 22.89
C ILE A 147 -17.66 -1.94 21.56
N TYR A 148 -16.94 -2.53 20.60
CA TYR A 148 -17.41 -2.73 19.24
C TYR A 148 -17.10 -4.15 18.77
N ASP A 149 -18.09 -4.84 18.21
CA ASP A 149 -17.87 -6.12 17.55
C ASP A 149 -18.37 -6.04 16.11
N TYR A 150 -17.41 -5.90 15.17
CA TYR A 150 -17.68 -5.78 13.74
C TYR A 150 -18.40 -7.01 13.17
N ASP A 151 -18.08 -8.19 13.70
CA ASP A 151 -18.56 -9.47 13.16
C ASP A 151 -19.85 -9.93 13.88
N LYS A 152 -20.37 -9.15 14.84
CA LYS A 152 -21.65 -9.45 15.50
C LYS A 152 -22.78 -9.33 14.47
N PRO A 153 -23.65 -10.36 14.35
CA PRO A 153 -24.82 -10.26 13.47
C PRO A 153 -25.66 -9.05 13.88
N ALA A 154 -26.14 -8.29 12.89
CA ALA A 154 -27.06 -7.19 13.15
C ALA A 154 -28.27 -7.75 13.92
N GLU A 155 -28.54 -7.20 15.11
CA GLU A 155 -29.73 -7.59 15.87
C GLU A 155 -30.94 -7.33 14.99
N PRO A 156 -31.86 -8.30 14.83
CA PRO A 156 -33.07 -8.08 14.06
C PRO A 156 -33.80 -6.91 14.70
N VAL A 157 -33.97 -5.83 13.93
CA VAL A 157 -34.86 -4.75 14.32
C VAL A 157 -36.21 -5.41 14.56
N LEU A 158 -36.61 -5.50 15.82
CA LEU A 158 -37.92 -5.95 16.21
C LEU A 158 -38.89 -4.89 15.65
N THR A 159 -39.34 -5.05 14.41
CA THR A 159 -40.58 -4.45 13.94
C THR A 159 -41.69 -5.09 14.75
N SER A 160 -41.84 -4.66 16.00
CA SER A 160 -43.04 -4.93 16.78
C SER A 160 -44.18 -4.25 16.03
N GLU A 161 -44.87 -5.06 15.24
CA GLU A 161 -46.31 -5.02 15.03
C GLU A 161 -46.96 -3.68 15.39
N ILE A 162 -46.97 -2.73 14.44
CA ILE A 162 -48.08 -1.78 14.37
C ILE A 162 -49.26 -2.59 13.85
N ASN A 163 -49.87 -3.35 14.76
CA ASN A 163 -51.16 -3.97 14.58
C ASN A 163 -52.17 -2.82 14.52
N MET A 164 -52.41 -2.27 13.33
CA MET A 164 -53.53 -1.37 13.09
C MET A 164 -54.81 -2.21 13.29
N GLN A 165 -55.36 -2.16 14.51
CA GLN A 165 -56.75 -2.56 14.72
C GLN A 165 -57.63 -1.55 13.97
N PRO A 166 -58.56 -2.01 13.11
CA PRO A 166 -59.55 -1.13 12.51
C PRO A 166 -60.58 -0.73 13.57
N ILE A 167 -60.82 0.57 13.72
CA ILE A 167 -62.05 1.12 14.33
C ILE A 167 -62.89 1.68 13.19
#